data_AF-A0A7Y4QLR6-F1
#
_entry.id   AF-A0A7Y4QLR6-F1
#
_cell.length_a   1.000
_cell.length_b   1.000
_cell.length_c   1.000
_cell.angle_alpha   90.00
_cell.angle_beta   90.00
_cell.angle_gamma   90.00
#
_symmetry.space_group_name_H-M   'P 1'
#
loop_
_entity.id
_entity.type
_entity.pdbx_description
1 polymer ?
#
loop_
_entity_poly.entity_id
_entity_poly.type
_entity_poly.pdbx_seq_one_letter_code
_entity_poly.pdbx_strand_id
1 'polypeptide(L)'
;MKPPAKPLSPAVVRMAIAINQFATPGLGSLLGRRWIAGAGQLCLSVIGFTFFLVWFVKIMIQFYGTVQGNVEVKPVGWIAWTGLVVFAISWLWALVTSVSLWRELSRQQEAAAFAQTK
;
A
#
# COMPACT_ATOMS: atom_id res chain seq x y z
N MET A 1 18.56 -25.04 -12.84
CA MET A 1 19.04 -23.68 -12.53
C MET A 1 17.98 -22.68 -12.98
N LYS A 2 17.46 -21.83 -12.09
CA LYS A 2 16.47 -20.80 -12.47
C LYS A 2 17.22 -19.71 -13.27
N PRO A 3 16.77 -19.33 -14.47
CA PRO A 3 17.44 -18.28 -15.24
C PRO A 3 17.52 -17.00 -14.39
N PRO A 4 18.61 -16.21 -14.54
CA PRO A 4 18.74 -14.94 -13.82
C PRO A 4 17.54 -14.07 -14.15
N ALA A 5 16.89 -13.52 -13.11
CA ALA A 5 15.68 -12.74 -13.28
C ALA A 5 15.98 -11.52 -14.17
N LYS A 6 15.13 -11.30 -15.19
CA LYS A 6 15.27 -10.17 -16.11
C LYS A 6 15.32 -8.86 -15.31
N PRO A 7 16.33 -8.00 -15.50
CA PRO A 7 16.45 -6.74 -14.78
C PRO A 7 15.18 -5.90 -14.93
N LEU A 8 14.81 -5.20 -13.86
CA LEU A 8 13.60 -4.38 -13.83
C LEU A 8 13.86 -3.08 -14.58
N SER A 9 12.95 -2.68 -15.47
CA SER A 9 13.11 -1.42 -16.18
C SER A 9 12.94 -0.23 -15.22
N PRO A 10 13.67 0.87 -15.41
CA PRO A 10 13.51 2.08 -14.59
C PRO A 10 12.08 2.60 -14.57
N ALA A 11 11.38 2.55 -15.71
CA ALA A 11 10.00 3.00 -15.83
C ALA A 11 9.03 2.16 -14.97
N VAL A 12 9.19 0.83 -14.97
CA VAL A 12 8.37 -0.07 -14.16
C VAL A 12 8.60 0.19 -12.67
N VAL A 13 9.84 0.41 -12.24
CA VAL A 13 10.16 0.74 -10.84
C VAL A 13 9.52 2.05 -10.42
N ARG A 14 9.62 3.12 -11.23
CA ARG A 14 8.99 4.41 -10.91
C ARG A 14 7.47 4.30 -10.83
N MET A 15 6.85 3.58 -11.76
CA MET A 15 5.40 3.35 -11.76
C MET A 15 4.95 2.54 -10.54
N ALA A 16 5.71 1.49 -10.19
CA ALA A 16 5.48 0.70 -8.98
C ALA A 16 5.54 1.57 -7.72
N ILE A 17 6.54 2.45 -7.61
CA ILE A 17 6.67 3.37 -6.48
C ILE A 17 5.47 4.33 -6.42
N ALA A 18 5.07 4.92 -7.56
CA ALA A 18 3.94 5.84 -7.62
C ALA A 18 2.62 5.16 -7.19
N ILE A 19 2.36 3.94 -7.67
CA ILE A 19 1.15 3.19 -7.31
C ILE A 19 1.11 2.89 -5.81
N ASN A 20 2.24 2.48 -5.22
CA ASN A 20 2.31 2.18 -3.79
C ASN A 20 2.07 3.40 -2.88
N GLN A 21 2.38 4.61 -3.35
CA GLN A 21 2.28 5.83 -2.54
C GLN A 21 1.03 6.66 -2.82
N PHE A 22 0.50 6.62 -4.05
CA PHE A 22 -0.59 7.49 -4.47
C PHE A 22 -1.87 6.76 -4.87
N ALA A 23 -1.85 5.44 -5.06
CA ALA A 23 -3.03 4.68 -5.46
C ALA A 23 -3.42 3.63 -4.42
N THR A 24 -2.65 2.54 -4.30
CA THR A 24 -2.95 1.46 -3.36
C THR A 24 -1.67 0.78 -2.90
N PRO A 25 -1.39 0.78 -1.58
CA PRO A 25 -0.29 0.02 -1.02
C PRO A 25 -0.37 -1.46 -1.41
N GLY A 26 0.69 -1.98 -2.03
CA GLY A 26 0.83 -3.39 -2.40
C GLY A 26 0.73 -3.67 -3.90
N LEU A 27 -0.08 -2.92 -4.66
CA LEU A 27 -0.20 -3.12 -6.12
C LEU A 27 1.10 -2.82 -6.86
N GLY A 28 1.80 -1.75 -6.47
CA GLY A 28 3.10 -1.41 -7.03
C GLY A 28 4.17 -2.46 -6.72
N SER A 29 4.14 -3.01 -5.50
CA SER A 29 5.04 -4.09 -5.09
C SER A 29 4.82 -5.37 -5.92
N LEU A 30 3.58 -5.71 -6.27
CA LEU A 30 3.27 -6.83 -7.17
C LEU A 30 3.85 -6.60 -8.57
N LEU A 31 3.69 -5.39 -9.13
CA LEU A 31 4.30 -4.99 -10.41
C LEU A 31 5.84 -5.06 -10.36
N GLY A 32 6.43 -4.70 -9.23
CA GLY A 32 7.86 -4.85 -8.93
C GLY A 32 8.31 -6.29 -8.63
N ARG A 33 7.45 -7.30 -8.85
CA ARG A 33 7.68 -8.74 -8.60
C ARG A 33 8.00 -9.07 -7.13
N ARG A 34 7.63 -8.19 -6.20
CA ARG A 34 7.73 -8.41 -4.74
C ARG A 34 6.42 -9.04 -4.25
N TRP A 35 6.14 -10.27 -4.70
CA TRP A 35 4.84 -10.93 -4.52
C TRP A 35 4.39 -11.04 -3.06
N ILE A 36 5.27 -11.48 -2.16
CA ILE A 36 4.94 -11.65 -0.73
C ILE A 36 4.66 -10.30 -0.07
N ALA A 37 5.53 -9.31 -0.30
CA ALA A 37 5.35 -7.97 0.27
C ALA A 37 4.10 -7.28 -0.31
N GLY A 38 3.87 -7.42 -1.61
CA GLY A 38 2.71 -6.84 -2.30
C GLY A 38 1.39 -7.45 -1.84
N ALA A 39 1.32 -8.78 -1.70
CA ALA A 39 0.14 -9.45 -1.18
C ALA A 39 -0.15 -9.04 0.27
N GLY A 40 0.87 -9.03 1.14
CA GLY A 40 0.71 -8.61 2.54
C GLY A 40 0.25 -7.15 2.68
N GLN A 41 0.85 -6.24 1.92
CA GLN A 41 0.46 -4.82 1.87
C GLN A 41 -0.99 -4.67 1.39
N LEU A 42 -1.35 -5.36 0.30
CA LEU A 42 -2.69 -5.29 -0.25
C LEU A 42 -3.75 -5.83 0.72
N CYS A 43 -3.46 -6.96 1.39
CA CYS A 43 -4.37 -7.49 2.42
C CYS A 43 -4.56 -6.51 3.57
N LEU A 44 -3.47 -5.96 4.11
CA LEU A 44 -3.56 -4.99 5.21
C LEU A 44 -4.27 -3.71 4.79
N SER A 45 -4.03 -3.20 3.58
CA SER A 45 -4.71 -1.99 3.09
C SER A 45 -6.21 -2.23 2.89
N VAL A 46 -6.60 -3.38 2.33
CA VAL A 46 -8.02 -3.76 2.18
C VAL A 46 -8.69 -3.92 3.55
N ILE A 47 -8.05 -4.59 4.51
CA ILE A 47 -8.60 -4.75 5.86
C ILE A 47 -8.77 -3.39 6.54
N GLY A 48 -7.72 -2.56 6.56
CA GLY A 48 -7.77 -1.23 7.17
C GLY A 48 -8.85 -0.34 6.54
N PHE A 49 -8.95 -0.35 5.22
CA PHE A 49 -9.97 0.39 4.48
C PHE A 49 -11.39 -0.12 4.78
N THR A 50 -11.57 -1.44 4.89
CA THR A 50 -12.87 -2.04 5.25
C THR A 50 -13.33 -1.61 6.63
N PHE A 51 -12.44 -1.58 7.62
CA PHE A 51 -12.75 -1.04 8.96
C PHE A 51 -13.19 0.42 8.88
N PHE A 52 -12.48 1.24 8.10
CA PHE A 52 -12.85 2.64 7.89
C PHE A 52 -14.24 2.78 7.23
N LEU A 53 -14.57 1.95 6.23
CA LEU A 53 -15.91 1.95 5.61
C LEU A 53 -17.01 1.53 6.59
N VAL A 54 -16.78 0.51 7.42
CA VAL A 54 -17.73 0.08 8.45
C VAL A 54 -17.97 1.21 9.45
N TRP A 55 -16.93 1.91 9.88
CA TRP A 55 -17.05 3.09 10.71
C TRP A 55 -17.86 4.20 10.02
N PHE A 56 -17.55 4.50 8.76
CA PHE A 56 -18.22 5.54 7.99
C PHE A 56 -19.71 5.28 7.86
N VAL A 57 -20.11 4.04 7.51
CA VAL A 57 -21.52 3.64 7.44
C VAL A 57 -22.20 3.77 8.81
N LYS A 58 -21.55 3.34 9.90
CA LYS A 58 -22.11 3.50 11.26
C LYS A 58 -22.31 4.96 11.64
N ILE A 59 -21.35 5.83 11.31
CA ILE A 59 -21.47 7.28 11.53
C ILE A 59 -22.64 7.85 10.72
N MET A 60 -22.79 7.47 9.46
CA MET A 60 -23.90 7.92 8.62
C MET A 60 -25.26 7.49 9.18
N ILE A 61 -25.41 6.21 9.56
CA ILE A 61 -26.64 5.70 10.18
C ILE A 61 -26.98 6.51 11.44
N GLN A 62 -26.01 6.76 12.30
CA GLN A 62 -26.23 7.54 13.51
C GLN A 62 -26.59 8.99 13.20
N PHE A 63 -25.89 9.62 12.27
CA PHE A 63 -26.15 11.00 11.84
C PHE A 63 -27.57 11.17 11.31
N TYR A 64 -28.02 10.30 10.39
CA TYR A 64 -29.39 10.34 9.88
C TYR A 64 -30.42 10.01 10.98
N GLY A 65 -30.10 9.09 11.89
CA GLY A 65 -30.97 8.77 13.02
C GLY A 65 -31.13 9.93 14.01
N THR A 66 -30.10 10.74 14.23
CA THR A 66 -30.16 11.96 15.04
C THR A 66 -31.02 13.02 14.38
N VAL A 67 -30.94 13.17 13.05
CA VAL A 67 -31.83 14.09 12.29
C VAL A 67 -33.30 13.68 12.45
N GLN A 68 -33.59 12.38 12.55
CA GLN A 68 -34.95 11.85 12.74
C GLN A 68 -35.39 11.77 14.22
N GLY A 69 -34.53 12.13 15.17
CA GLY A 69 -34.84 12.10 16.61
C GLY A 69 -34.94 10.70 17.24
N ASN A 70 -34.53 9.64 16.53
CA ASN A 70 -34.84 8.24 16.90
C ASN A 70 -33.60 7.37 17.20
N VAL A 71 -32.41 7.96 17.42
CA VAL A 71 -31.18 7.19 17.65
C VAL A 71 -30.35 7.72 18.80
N GLU A 72 -29.93 6.81 19.67
CA GLU A 72 -28.88 6.99 20.66
C GLU A 72 -27.49 6.86 20.00
N VAL A 73 -26.64 7.88 20.18
CA VAL A 73 -25.30 7.94 19.56
C VAL A 73 -24.35 6.99 20.28
N LYS A 74 -23.79 6.02 19.55
CA LYS A 74 -22.77 5.10 20.09
C LYS A 74 -21.36 5.56 19.73
N PRO A 75 -20.38 5.36 20.64
CA PRO A 75 -18.99 5.68 20.40
C PRO A 75 -18.35 4.64 19.47
N VAL A 76 -18.47 4.86 18.16
CA VAL A 76 -17.91 3.96 17.12
C VAL A 76 -16.53 4.40 16.60
N GLY A 77 -15.99 5.52 17.07
CA GLY A 77 -14.76 6.13 16.57
C GLY A 77 -13.52 5.24 16.63
N TRP A 78 -13.48 4.27 17.56
CA TRP A 78 -12.40 3.29 17.65
C TRP A 78 -12.25 2.45 16.39
N ILE A 79 -13.35 2.16 15.67
CA ILE A 79 -13.34 1.39 14.43
C ILE A 79 -12.55 2.14 13.35
N ALA A 80 -12.75 3.47 13.25
CA ALA A 80 -12.00 4.32 12.33
C ALA A 80 -10.51 4.29 12.65
N TRP A 81 -10.15 4.49 13.92
CA TRP A 81 -8.76 4.50 14.36
C TRP A 81 -8.07 3.16 14.09
N THR A 82 -8.72 2.04 14.40
CA THR A 82 -8.18 0.71 14.07
C THR A 82 -7.96 0.56 12.57
N GLY A 83 -8.94 0.94 11.74
CA GLY A 83 -8.81 0.88 10.28
C GLY A 83 -7.68 1.74 9.74
N LEU A 84 -7.57 2.98 10.22
CA LEU A 84 -6.52 3.93 9.83
C LEU A 84 -5.13 3.44 10.24
N VAL A 85 -4.97 2.90 11.45
CA VAL A 85 -3.67 2.38 11.92
C VAL A 85 -3.25 1.18 11.08
N VAL A 86 -4.15 0.23 10.83
CA VAL A 86 -3.85 -0.95 9.99
C VAL A 86 -3.48 -0.52 8.57
N PHE A 87 -4.22 0.43 8.00
CA PHE A 87 -3.92 0.99 6.68
C PHE A 87 -2.57 1.72 6.66
N ALA A 88 -2.27 2.54 7.67
CA ALA A 88 -1.01 3.26 7.79
C ALA A 88 0.20 2.31 7.89
N ILE A 89 0.07 1.20 8.63
CA ILE A 89 1.10 0.16 8.69
C ILE A 89 1.36 -0.43 7.30
N SER A 90 0.31 -0.75 6.55
CA SER A 90 0.45 -1.20 5.15
C SER A 90 1.17 -0.16 4.29
N TRP A 91 0.81 1.11 4.46
CA TRP A 91 1.38 2.20 3.68
C TRP A 91 2.87 2.42 3.97
N LEU A 92 3.27 2.42 5.24
CA LEU A 92 4.68 2.50 5.64
C LEU A 92 5.48 1.30 5.12
N TRP A 93 4.90 0.10 5.15
CA TRP A 93 5.54 -1.08 4.58
C TRP A 93 5.72 -0.97 3.06
N ALA A 94 4.72 -0.43 2.36
CA ALA A 94 4.82 -0.13 0.92
C ALA A 94 5.90 0.91 0.62
N LEU A 95 6.12 1.90 1.50
CA LEU A 95 7.23 2.86 1.40
C LEU A 95 8.58 2.18 1.51
N VAL A 96 8.78 1.33 2.51
CA VAL A 96 10.03 0.55 2.67
C VAL A 96 10.30 -0.32 1.43
N THR A 97 9.25 -0.92 0.87
CA THR A 97 9.37 -1.75 -0.35
C THR A 97 9.71 -0.91 -1.58
N SER A 98 9.11 0.27 -1.73
CA SER A 98 9.43 1.24 -2.77
C SER A 98 10.89 1.70 -2.72
N VAL A 99 11.42 2.00 -1.53
CA VAL A 99 12.84 2.34 -1.34
C VAL A 99 13.75 1.16 -1.71
N SER A 100 13.36 -0.07 -1.36
CA SER A 100 14.12 -1.27 -1.75
C SER A 100 14.20 -1.45 -3.27
N LEU A 101 13.08 -1.25 -3.99
CA LEU A 101 13.03 -1.29 -5.46
C LEU A 101 13.91 -0.21 -6.09
N TRP A 102 13.89 1.01 -5.54
CA TRP A 102 14.75 2.09 -6.01
C TRP A 102 16.24 1.76 -5.84
N ARG A 103 16.65 1.28 -4.66
CA ARG A 103 18.04 0.90 -4.37
C ARG A 103 18.51 -0.25 -5.26
N GLU A 104 17.63 -1.19 -5.58
CA GLU A 104 17.93 -2.27 -6.52
C GLU A 104 18.17 -1.75 -7.93
N LEU A 105 17.34 -0.83 -8.41
CA LEU A 105 17.52 -0.17 -9.69
C LEU A 105 18.85 0.59 -9.77
N SER A 106 19.20 1.36 -8.74
CA SER A 106 20.47 2.12 -8.70
C SER A 106 21.68 1.20 -8.83
N ARG A 107 21.71 0.08 -8.08
CA ARG A 107 22.79 -0.91 -8.18
C ARG A 107 22.89 -1.55 -9.57
N GLN A 108 21.75 -1.81 -10.23
CA GLN A 108 21.74 -2.34 -11.60
C GLN A 108 22.32 -1.34 -12.60
N GLN A 109 22.04 -0.04 -12.43
CA GLN A 109 22.58 1.01 -13.29
C GLN A 109 24.09 1.19 -13.11
N GLU A 110 24.56 1.21 -11.85
CA GLU A 110 26.00 1.27 -11.54
C GLU A 110 26.73 0.08 -12.15
N ALA A 111 26.25 -1.14 -11.94
CA ALA A 111 26.87 -2.35 -12.50
C ALA A 111 26.91 -2.34 -14.04
N ALA A 112 25.86 -1.84 -14.71
CA ALA A 112 25.83 -1.70 -16.16
C ALA A 112 26.84 -0.67 -16.66
N ALA A 113 27.01 0.46 -15.97
CA ALA A 113 28.01 1.48 -16.32
C ALA A 113 29.45 0.96 -16.18
N PHE A 114 29.75 0.23 -15.11
CA PHE A 114 31.06 -0.41 -14.93
C PHE A 114 31.36 -1.46 -16.02
N ALA A 115 30.35 -2.22 -16.45
CA ALA A 115 30.51 -3.22 -17.51
C ALA A 115 30.79 -2.60 -18.90
N GLN A 116 30.32 -1.37 -19.16
CA GLN A 116 30.57 -0.64 -20.41
C GLN A 116 31.95 0.04 -20.47
N THR A 117 32.61 0.19 -19.31
CA THR A 117 33.93 0.84 -19.21
C THR A 117 35.09 -0.16 -19.33
N LYS A 118 34.80 -1.47 -19.29
CA LYS A 118 35.76 -2.56 -19.50
C LYS A 118 35.68 -3.08 -20.93
#